data_AF-A0A956KJV6-F1
#
_entry.id   AF-A0A956KJV6-F1
#
_cell.length_a   1.000
_cell.length_b   1.000
_cell.length_c   1.000
_cell.angle_alpha   90.00
_cell.angle_beta   90.00
_cell.angle_gamma   90.00
#
_symmetry.space_group_name_H-M   'P 1'
#
loop_
_entity.id
_entity.type
_entity.pdbx_description
1 polymer ?
#
loop_
_entity_poly.entity_id
_entity_poly.type
_entity_poly.pdbx_seq_one_letter_code
_entity_poly.pdbx_strand_id
1 'polypeptide(L)'
;MTDADARESTSVHWLLLGSLSSEPSGRRFVLDNESFAEAFTNAKLSARVDVGPALGAAGAHVVELGFGKLREYSLKHVLASLPVLADLRKLADDLSGPSSRRPADDAAVARVVQLIGDGPLAAEMRRVFAGEPEPEPAAVEAPTADAPANTNEALVDELLESRATKQADSKRAIDSFITAIRGKPKAEGSKATPAHRQARELIETAVFGAVGAVLNDPAVTEPEALWRGLKLVVDQAGSRSRMLVEIVDVAPAGIEAAMRECLDDEPMNRPDAFFCFDRLEDPARLSEIASTAEDLHAPVVAGVGPRFFGVDDFEAIVPALREAKPDAYATLPEGWPDLRVDEVSRWLAVTVNDV
;
A
#
# COMPACT_ATOMS: atom_id res chain seq x y z
N MET A 1 28.78 -16.48 -9.59
CA MET A 1 28.33 -17.76 -10.18
C MET A 1 27.60 -17.42 -11.46
N THR A 2 27.73 -18.21 -12.51
CA THR A 2 26.83 -18.06 -13.67
C THR A 2 25.48 -18.70 -13.32
N ASP A 3 24.40 -18.31 -14.01
CA ASP A 3 23.05 -18.88 -13.77
C ASP A 3 23.04 -20.41 -13.97
N ALA A 4 23.87 -20.92 -14.88
CA ALA A 4 24.07 -22.36 -15.10
C ALA A 4 24.68 -23.06 -13.88
N ASP A 5 25.72 -22.47 -13.25
CA ASP A 5 26.36 -23.04 -12.05
C ASP A 5 25.38 -23.08 -10.84
N ALA A 6 24.43 -22.15 -10.80
CA ALA A 6 23.40 -22.09 -9.76
C ALA A 6 22.36 -23.20 -9.91
N ARG A 7 21.97 -23.52 -11.15
CA ARG A 7 21.03 -24.61 -11.45
C ARG A 7 21.60 -25.99 -11.10
N GLU A 8 22.88 -26.24 -11.40
CA GLU A 8 23.52 -27.54 -11.13
C GLU A 8 23.75 -27.86 -9.64
N SER A 9 23.80 -26.85 -8.76
CA SER A 9 24.14 -27.01 -7.33
C SER A 9 22.94 -26.95 -6.38
N THR A 10 21.73 -26.84 -6.94
CA THR A 10 20.47 -26.59 -6.23
C THR A 10 19.64 -27.86 -6.07
N SER A 11 18.81 -27.93 -5.03
CA SER A 11 17.85 -29.03 -4.83
C SER A 11 16.39 -28.66 -5.07
N VAL A 12 16.05 -27.37 -5.07
CA VAL A 12 14.71 -26.84 -5.36
C VAL A 12 14.84 -25.56 -6.17
N HIS A 13 14.15 -25.48 -7.30
CA HIS A 13 14.19 -24.38 -8.24
C HIS A 13 12.80 -23.75 -8.41
N TRP A 14 12.64 -22.50 -8.00
CA TRP A 14 11.41 -21.74 -8.17
C TRP A 14 11.57 -20.69 -9.26
N LEU A 15 10.59 -20.61 -10.16
CA LEU A 15 10.49 -19.54 -11.15
C LEU A 15 9.33 -18.61 -10.80
N LEU A 16 9.64 -17.37 -10.49
CA LEU A 16 8.66 -16.32 -10.24
C LEU A 16 8.44 -15.52 -11.53
N LEU A 17 7.19 -15.22 -11.87
CA LEU A 17 6.82 -14.54 -13.11
C LEU A 17 5.87 -13.38 -12.85
N GLY A 18 6.14 -12.25 -13.50
CA GLY A 18 5.29 -11.07 -13.46
C GLY A 18 6.06 -9.78 -13.73
N SER A 19 5.37 -8.66 -13.64
CA SER A 19 5.89 -7.34 -13.99
C SER A 19 6.73 -6.79 -12.85
N LEU A 20 8.06 -6.86 -12.95
CA LEU A 20 8.97 -6.27 -11.97
C LEU A 20 9.24 -4.78 -12.22
N SER A 21 9.13 -4.38 -13.49
CA SER A 21 9.42 -3.02 -13.96
C SER A 21 8.21 -2.43 -14.68
N SER A 22 8.23 -1.12 -14.91
CA SER A 22 7.19 -0.43 -15.70
C SER A 22 7.17 -0.86 -17.17
N GLU A 23 8.28 -1.42 -17.67
CA GLU A 23 8.42 -1.96 -19.03
C GLU A 23 9.04 -3.36 -18.95
N PRO A 24 8.22 -4.41 -18.75
CA PRO A 24 8.71 -5.77 -18.54
C PRO A 24 9.67 -6.22 -19.65
N SER A 25 10.89 -6.57 -19.25
CA SER A 25 12.02 -6.80 -20.14
C SER A 25 12.05 -8.19 -20.80
N GLY A 26 11.25 -9.13 -20.30
CA GLY A 26 11.33 -10.56 -20.63
C GLY A 26 12.58 -11.26 -20.07
N ARG A 27 13.41 -10.55 -19.31
CA ARG A 27 14.67 -11.10 -18.82
C ARG A 27 14.42 -12.10 -17.70
N ARG A 28 14.97 -13.30 -17.85
CA ARG A 28 15.12 -14.32 -16.80
C ARG A 28 16.46 -14.13 -16.08
N PHE A 29 16.46 -14.10 -14.75
CA PHE A 29 17.67 -13.95 -13.95
C PHE A 29 17.50 -14.52 -12.54
N VAL A 30 18.61 -14.91 -11.90
CA VAL A 30 18.63 -15.36 -10.50
C VAL A 30 18.47 -14.17 -9.56
N LEU A 31 17.61 -14.30 -8.54
CA LEU A 31 17.46 -13.32 -7.46
C LEU A 31 17.84 -13.93 -6.12
N ASP A 32 18.88 -13.38 -5.50
CA ASP A 32 19.37 -13.73 -4.18
C ASP A 32 19.71 -12.47 -3.34
N ASN A 33 20.21 -12.66 -2.13
CA ASN A 33 20.54 -11.53 -1.24
C ASN A 33 21.68 -10.65 -1.76
N GLU A 34 22.54 -11.15 -2.65
CA GLU A 34 23.68 -10.41 -3.20
C GLU A 34 23.25 -9.57 -4.42
N SER A 35 22.41 -10.15 -5.28
CA SER A 35 21.88 -9.55 -6.51
C SER A 35 20.64 -8.65 -6.28
N PHE A 36 19.95 -8.77 -5.14
CA PHE A 36 18.69 -8.07 -4.87
C PHE A 36 18.77 -6.54 -5.09
N ALA A 37 19.81 -5.90 -4.55
CA ALA A 37 19.96 -4.44 -4.63
C ALA A 37 20.17 -3.95 -6.07
N GLU A 38 20.91 -4.72 -6.87
CA GLU A 38 21.14 -4.43 -8.28
C GLU A 38 19.86 -4.66 -9.10
N ALA A 39 19.17 -5.77 -8.89
CA ALA A 39 17.90 -6.07 -9.54
C ALA A 39 16.85 -4.97 -9.26
N PHE A 40 16.71 -4.55 -8.00
CA PHE A 40 15.81 -3.46 -7.61
C PHE A 40 16.16 -2.15 -8.34
N THR A 41 17.44 -1.78 -8.39
CA THR A 41 17.89 -0.55 -9.07
C THR A 41 17.61 -0.61 -10.57
N ASN A 42 17.80 -1.79 -11.18
CA ASN A 42 17.59 -2.00 -12.62
C ASN A 42 16.11 -1.96 -13.03
N ALA A 43 15.18 -2.18 -12.10
CA ALA A 43 13.75 -2.06 -12.35
C ALA A 43 13.28 -0.62 -12.58
N LYS A 44 14.10 0.39 -12.22
CA LYS A 44 13.86 1.82 -12.47
C LYS A 44 12.44 2.28 -12.06
N LEU A 45 12.01 1.85 -10.88
CA LEU A 45 10.66 2.13 -10.39
C LEU A 45 10.44 3.63 -10.23
N SER A 46 9.32 4.10 -10.76
CA SER A 46 8.90 5.49 -10.65
C SER A 46 7.39 5.61 -10.52
N ALA A 47 6.92 6.61 -9.77
CA ALA A 47 5.51 6.90 -9.59
C ALA A 47 5.21 8.37 -9.90
N ARG A 48 4.04 8.62 -10.47
CA ARG A 48 3.48 9.96 -10.66
C ARG A 48 2.23 10.09 -9.81
N VAL A 49 2.28 10.94 -8.79
CA VAL A 49 1.20 11.11 -7.81
C VAL A 49 0.74 12.56 -7.79
N ASP A 50 -0.57 12.78 -7.80
CA ASP A 50 -1.13 14.11 -7.58
C ASP A 50 -1.33 14.38 -6.08
N VAL A 51 -0.50 15.26 -5.52
CA VAL A 51 -0.60 15.67 -4.12
C VAL A 51 -1.41 16.97 -3.93
N GLY A 52 -1.89 17.57 -5.02
CA GLY A 52 -2.61 18.84 -5.01
C GLY A 52 -3.81 18.85 -4.05
N PRO A 53 -4.72 17.86 -4.12
CA PRO A 53 -5.87 17.78 -3.21
C PRO A 53 -5.47 17.71 -1.74
N ALA A 54 -4.49 16.88 -1.39
CA ALA A 54 -4.03 16.70 -0.02
C ALA A 54 -3.27 17.93 0.53
N LEU A 55 -2.62 18.70 -0.34
CA LEU A 55 -1.96 19.96 0.02
C LEU A 55 -2.93 21.14 0.19
N GLY A 56 -4.18 21.01 -0.27
CA GLY A 56 -5.07 22.16 -0.41
C GLY A 56 -4.53 23.17 -1.44
N ALA A 57 -3.95 22.67 -2.53
CA ALA A 57 -3.48 23.46 -3.67
C ALA A 57 -4.65 23.99 -4.51
N ALA A 58 -4.39 24.98 -5.36
CA ALA A 58 -5.41 25.51 -6.29
C ALA A 58 -5.78 24.53 -7.42
N GLY A 59 -4.95 23.52 -7.65
CA GLY A 59 -5.13 22.52 -8.70
C GLY A 59 -4.20 21.33 -8.52
N ALA A 60 -4.11 20.50 -9.56
CA ALA A 60 -3.25 19.32 -9.57
C ALA A 60 -1.78 19.70 -9.35
N HIS A 61 -1.14 19.01 -8.42
CA HIS A 61 0.28 19.14 -8.12
C HIS A 61 0.93 17.77 -8.27
N VAL A 62 1.21 17.40 -9.52
CA VAL A 62 1.77 16.09 -9.86
C VAL A 62 3.26 16.08 -9.55
N VAL A 63 3.66 15.12 -8.73
CA VAL A 63 5.06 14.88 -8.37
C VAL A 63 5.53 13.57 -8.98
N GLU A 64 6.77 13.56 -9.48
CA GLU A 64 7.41 12.36 -10.01
C GLU A 64 8.46 11.88 -8.99
N LEU A 65 8.35 10.61 -8.60
CA LEU A 65 9.19 9.96 -7.60
C LEU A 65 9.94 8.82 -8.26
N GLY A 66 11.24 8.70 -7.99
CA GLY A 66 12.05 7.56 -8.39
C GLY A 66 12.51 6.77 -7.17
N PHE A 67 12.43 5.45 -7.23
CA PHE A 67 12.82 4.55 -6.16
C PHE A 67 13.96 3.65 -6.64
N GLY A 68 15.16 3.88 -6.11
CA GLY A 68 16.35 3.05 -6.34
C GLY A 68 16.67 2.12 -5.17
N LYS A 69 16.03 2.29 -4.00
CA LYS A 69 16.19 1.42 -2.83
C LYS A 69 14.90 1.28 -2.04
N LEU A 70 14.64 0.11 -1.45
CA LEU A 70 13.48 -0.11 -0.57
C LEU A 70 13.30 0.91 0.56
N ARG A 71 14.40 1.45 1.11
CA ARG A 71 14.34 2.46 2.18
C ARG A 71 13.73 3.79 1.72
N GLU A 72 13.68 4.05 0.42
CA GLU A 72 13.19 5.30 -0.18
C GLU A 72 11.66 5.40 -0.16
N TYR A 73 10.96 4.29 0.09
CA TYR A 73 9.52 4.28 0.42
C TYR A 73 9.20 4.76 1.84
N SER A 74 10.19 5.22 2.62
CA SER A 74 9.90 5.74 3.97
C SER A 74 9.48 7.21 3.93
N LEU A 75 8.63 7.60 4.89
CA LEU A 75 8.19 8.98 5.13
C LEU A 75 9.34 10.00 5.03
N LYS A 76 10.49 9.66 5.61
CA LYS A 76 11.68 10.52 5.62
C LYS A 76 12.22 10.80 4.21
N HIS A 77 12.26 9.80 3.33
CA HIS A 77 12.79 9.95 1.99
C HIS A 77 11.79 10.62 1.06
N VAL A 78 10.50 10.28 1.16
CA VAL A 78 9.43 10.96 0.41
C VAL A 78 9.36 12.46 0.76
N LEU A 79 9.51 12.82 2.04
CA LEU A 79 9.63 14.22 2.44
C LEU A 79 10.84 14.92 1.83
N ALA A 80 11.97 14.21 1.70
CA ALA A 80 13.21 14.76 1.17
C ALA A 80 13.22 14.85 -0.36
N SER A 81 12.45 14.01 -1.06
CA SER A 81 12.36 13.99 -2.52
C SER A 81 11.44 15.08 -3.08
N LEU A 82 10.61 15.72 -2.25
CA LEU A 82 9.62 16.71 -2.65
C LEU A 82 10.00 18.13 -2.17
N PRO A 83 10.62 18.98 -3.03
CA PRO A 83 11.07 20.32 -2.63
C PRO A 83 9.96 21.22 -2.09
N VAL A 84 8.76 21.11 -2.66
CA VAL A 84 7.59 21.90 -2.25
C VAL A 84 7.21 21.63 -0.78
N LEU A 85 7.31 20.37 -0.33
CA LEU A 85 7.05 20.01 1.06
C LEU A 85 8.13 20.55 2.01
N ALA A 86 9.39 20.55 1.57
CA ALA A 86 10.49 21.11 2.35
C ALA A 86 10.34 22.63 2.55
N ASP A 87 9.91 23.35 1.50
CA ASP A 87 9.65 24.79 1.56
C ASP A 87 8.46 25.13 2.47
N LEU A 88 7.38 24.34 2.41
CA LEU A 88 6.24 24.49 3.32
C LEU A 88 6.63 24.21 4.77
N ARG A 89 7.42 23.17 5.03
CA ARG A 89 7.93 22.87 6.37
C ARG A 89 8.82 23.98 6.92
N LYS A 90 9.67 24.57 6.08
CA LYS A 90 10.48 25.72 6.46
C LYS A 90 9.61 26.91 6.86
N LEU A 91 8.52 27.17 6.12
CA LEU A 91 7.55 28.20 6.48
C LEU A 91 6.87 27.90 7.83
N ALA A 92 6.50 26.64 8.09
CA ALA A 92 5.94 26.22 9.38
C ALA A 92 6.94 26.44 10.54
N ASP A 93 8.22 26.14 10.32
CA ASP A 93 9.30 26.39 11.28
C ASP A 93 9.50 27.90 11.55
N ASP A 94 9.46 28.73 10.50
CA ASP A 94 9.57 30.19 10.61
C ASP A 94 8.36 30.81 11.36
N LEU A 95 7.15 30.27 11.17
CA LEU A 95 5.95 30.65 11.94
C LEU A 95 6.07 30.27 13.43
N SER A 96 6.71 29.14 13.73
CA SER A 96 7.02 28.69 15.08
C SER A 96 8.19 29.46 15.73
N GLY A 97 8.98 30.18 14.93
CA GLY A 97 10.18 30.87 15.37
C GLY A 97 9.92 32.09 16.26
N PRO A 98 11.00 32.70 16.79
CA PRO A 98 10.91 33.96 17.51
C PRO A 98 10.32 35.06 16.60
N SER A 99 9.66 36.06 17.19
CA SER A 99 8.97 37.12 16.46
C SER A 99 9.86 37.89 15.47
N SER A 100 11.18 37.89 15.66
CA SER A 100 12.17 38.51 14.76
C SER A 100 12.37 37.74 13.44
N ARG A 101 12.09 36.43 13.40
CA ARG A 101 12.22 35.57 12.21
C ARG A 101 10.86 35.30 11.56
N ARG A 102 9.77 35.56 12.28
CA ARG A 102 8.41 35.26 11.83
C ARG A 102 8.04 36.17 10.66
N PRO A 103 7.55 35.61 9.53
CA PRO A 103 6.99 36.42 8.45
C PRO A 103 5.71 37.12 8.91
N ALA A 104 5.38 38.26 8.29
CA ALA A 104 4.08 38.88 8.46
C ALA A 104 2.98 37.97 7.90
N ASP A 105 1.75 38.10 8.40
CA ASP A 105 0.62 37.22 8.08
C ASP A 105 0.31 37.20 6.57
N ASP A 106 0.36 38.36 5.91
CA ASP A 106 0.19 38.53 4.47
C ASP A 106 1.34 37.88 3.68
N ALA A 107 2.58 38.02 4.15
CA ALA A 107 3.76 37.40 3.55
C ALA A 107 3.73 35.87 3.68
N ALA A 108 3.21 35.33 4.79
CA ALA A 108 3.05 33.90 4.99
C ALA A 108 2.02 33.31 4.00
N VAL A 109 0.85 33.96 3.84
CA VAL A 109 -0.16 33.55 2.85
C VAL A 109 0.39 33.67 1.43
N ALA A 110 1.05 34.79 1.10
CA ALA A 110 1.64 34.99 -0.22
C ALA A 110 2.67 33.90 -0.56
N ARG A 111 3.45 33.44 0.42
CA ARG A 111 4.40 32.34 0.23
C ARG A 111 3.70 31.02 -0.06
N VAL A 112 2.59 30.71 0.61
CA VAL A 112 1.79 29.50 0.30
C VAL A 112 1.19 29.59 -1.10
N VAL A 113 0.59 30.73 -1.46
CA VAL A 113 0.04 30.95 -2.80
C VAL A 113 1.11 30.81 -3.88
N GLN A 114 2.34 31.26 -3.61
CA GLN A 114 3.46 31.08 -4.53
C GLN A 114 3.85 29.59 -4.71
N LEU A 115 3.78 28.81 -3.64
CA LEU A 115 4.24 27.41 -3.63
C LEU A 115 3.20 26.44 -4.23
N ILE A 116 1.94 26.61 -3.88
CA ILE A 116 0.86 25.65 -4.21
C ILE A 116 -0.39 26.29 -4.85
N GLY A 117 -0.34 27.59 -5.15
CA GLY A 117 -1.46 28.35 -5.71
C GLY A 117 -2.47 28.81 -4.65
N ASP A 118 -3.45 29.59 -5.10
CA ASP A 118 -4.54 30.11 -4.26
C ASP A 118 -5.63 29.05 -4.02
N GLY A 119 -5.29 28.03 -3.24
CA GLY A 119 -6.16 26.90 -2.92
C GLY A 119 -6.77 26.93 -1.51
N PRO A 120 -7.43 25.84 -1.10
CA PRO A 120 -8.03 25.69 0.23
C PRO A 120 -7.09 26.03 1.40
N LEU A 121 -5.81 25.65 1.34
CA LEU A 121 -4.87 25.95 2.42
C LEU A 121 -4.62 27.46 2.55
N ALA A 122 -4.48 28.17 1.43
CA ALA A 122 -4.30 29.62 1.44
C ALA A 122 -5.56 30.34 1.95
N ALA A 123 -6.75 29.86 1.60
CA ALA A 123 -8.02 30.38 2.12
C ALA A 123 -8.15 30.20 3.64
N GLU A 124 -7.87 29.00 4.14
CA GLU A 124 -7.90 28.70 5.58
C GLU A 124 -6.87 29.50 6.37
N MET A 125 -5.67 29.71 5.84
CA MET A 125 -4.68 30.56 6.48
C MET A 125 -5.12 32.03 6.57
N ARG A 126 -5.74 32.59 5.52
CA ARG A 126 -6.30 33.95 5.58
C ARG A 126 -7.36 34.06 6.67
N ARG A 127 -8.23 33.07 6.77
CA ARG A 127 -9.30 32.98 7.78
C ARG A 127 -8.73 32.97 9.21
N VAL A 128 -7.73 32.13 9.45
CA VAL A 128 -7.02 32.03 10.74
C VAL A 128 -6.36 33.35 11.13
N PHE A 129 -5.68 34.03 10.19
CA PHE A 129 -5.05 35.32 10.46
C PHE A 129 -6.05 36.47 10.63
N ALA A 130 -7.22 36.40 9.97
CA ALA A 130 -8.32 37.35 10.16
C ALA A 130 -9.03 37.18 11.52
N GLY A 131 -8.79 36.06 12.23
CA GLY A 131 -9.45 35.77 13.51
C GLY A 131 -10.92 35.35 13.35
N GLU A 132 -11.30 34.90 12.16
CA GLU A 132 -12.65 34.42 11.88
C GLU A 132 -12.86 33.05 12.56
N PRO A 133 -14.01 32.82 13.23
CA PRO A 133 -14.28 31.55 13.90
C PRO A 133 -14.25 30.39 12.89
N GLU A 134 -13.80 29.22 13.37
CA GLU A 134 -13.90 27.95 12.65
C GLU A 134 -15.33 27.78 12.11
N PRO A 135 -15.53 27.52 10.80
CA PRO A 135 -16.86 27.18 10.33
C PRO A 135 -17.31 25.98 11.15
N GLU A 136 -18.50 26.08 11.75
CA GLU A 136 -19.13 24.90 12.34
C GLU A 136 -19.07 23.79 11.29
N PRO A 137 -18.59 22.58 11.63
CA PRO A 137 -18.65 21.47 10.69
C PRO A 137 -20.08 21.40 10.20
N ALA A 138 -20.28 21.57 8.88
CA ALA A 138 -21.59 21.43 8.28
C ALA A 138 -22.16 20.13 8.81
N ALA A 139 -23.31 20.21 9.49
CA ALA A 139 -23.99 19.07 10.02
C ALA A 139 -24.17 18.08 8.87
N VAL A 140 -23.32 17.05 8.83
CA VAL A 140 -23.59 15.85 8.07
C VAL A 140 -24.86 15.33 8.72
N GLU A 141 -25.98 15.42 8.00
CA GLU A 141 -27.22 14.80 8.39
C GLU A 141 -26.89 13.34 8.73
N ALA A 142 -26.90 13.04 10.02
CA ALA A 142 -26.80 11.67 10.48
C ALA A 142 -27.95 10.90 9.80
N PRO A 143 -27.67 9.77 9.13
CA PRO A 143 -28.75 8.92 8.68
C PRO A 143 -29.56 8.52 9.92
N THR A 144 -30.86 8.82 9.90
CA THR A 144 -31.81 8.37 10.91
C THR A 144 -31.82 6.85 10.90
N ALA A 145 -31.04 6.23 11.78
CA ALA A 145 -31.09 4.81 12.06
C ALA A 145 -31.93 4.59 13.32
N ASP A 146 -33.18 4.19 13.13
CA ASP A 146 -33.94 3.47 14.14
C ASP A 146 -33.25 2.11 14.40
N ALA A 147 -32.60 1.95 15.55
CA ALA A 147 -32.19 0.64 16.08
C ALA A 147 -32.03 0.68 17.63
N PRO A 148 -32.32 -0.43 18.34
CA PRO A 148 -32.59 -0.41 19.78
C PRO A 148 -31.33 -0.36 20.66
N ALA A 149 -31.49 0.25 21.84
CA ALA A 149 -30.43 0.80 22.68
C ALA A 149 -29.62 -0.17 23.58
N ASN A 150 -29.44 -1.46 23.26
CA ASN A 150 -28.85 -2.41 24.24
C ASN A 150 -27.76 -3.37 23.73
N THR A 151 -27.15 -3.16 22.56
CA THR A 151 -26.16 -4.11 22.02
C THR A 151 -24.70 -3.68 22.25
N ASN A 152 -24.43 -2.39 22.47
CA ASN A 152 -23.05 -1.89 22.55
C ASN A 152 -22.37 -2.12 23.92
N GLU A 153 -23.09 -2.18 25.03
CA GLU A 153 -22.48 -2.47 26.34
C GLU A 153 -21.98 -3.92 26.43
N ALA A 154 -22.72 -4.88 25.85
CA ALA A 154 -22.36 -6.29 25.88
C ALA A 154 -21.10 -6.63 25.06
N LEU A 155 -20.90 -5.95 23.91
CA LEU A 155 -19.72 -6.13 23.05
C LEU A 155 -18.44 -5.57 23.68
N VAL A 156 -18.56 -4.52 24.49
CA VAL A 156 -17.42 -3.92 25.20
C VAL A 156 -16.99 -4.80 26.37
N ASP A 157 -17.94 -5.41 27.08
CA ASP A 157 -17.65 -6.38 28.15
C ASP A 157 -17.01 -7.68 27.61
N GLU A 158 -17.48 -8.20 26.47
CA GLU A 158 -16.90 -9.38 25.81
C GLU A 158 -15.45 -9.14 25.32
N LEU A 159 -15.14 -7.93 24.85
CA LEU A 159 -13.79 -7.53 24.46
C LEU A 159 -12.84 -7.32 25.66
N LEU A 160 -13.37 -6.95 26.83
CA LEU A 160 -12.59 -6.77 28.06
C LEU A 160 -12.22 -8.11 28.72
N GLU A 161 -13.08 -9.13 28.61
CA GLU A 161 -12.82 -10.46 29.17
C GLU A 161 -11.75 -11.25 28.38
N SER A 162 -11.60 -10.99 27.07
CA SER A 162 -10.69 -11.74 26.19
C SER A 162 -9.20 -11.33 26.24
N ARG A 163 -8.82 -10.34 27.08
CA ARG A 163 -7.42 -9.86 27.18
C ARG A 163 -6.83 -9.83 28.60
N ALA A 164 -7.33 -10.66 29.50
CA ALA A 164 -6.75 -10.84 30.83
C ALA A 164 -5.53 -11.79 30.86
N THR A 165 -4.45 -11.50 30.12
CA THR A 165 -3.12 -12.13 30.37
C THR A 165 -1.97 -11.15 30.09
N LYS A 166 -1.79 -10.18 31.00
CA LYS A 166 -0.51 -9.72 31.59
C LYS A 166 -0.79 -8.45 32.39
N GLN A 167 -0.91 -8.65 33.69
CA GLN A 167 -1.35 -7.65 34.65
C GLN A 167 -0.13 -6.96 35.27
N ALA A 168 0.18 -5.73 34.81
CA ALA A 168 0.93 -4.72 35.57
C ALA A 168 0.89 -3.37 34.83
N ASP A 169 -0.29 -2.78 34.65
CA ASP A 169 -0.49 -1.31 34.49
C ASP A 169 -1.96 -0.89 34.24
N SER A 170 -2.91 -1.82 34.40
CA SER A 170 -4.34 -1.61 34.09
C SER A 170 -4.97 -0.43 34.83
N LYS A 171 -4.56 -0.11 36.07
CA LYS A 171 -5.12 1.02 36.82
C LYS A 171 -4.78 2.38 36.20
N ARG A 172 -3.55 2.57 35.71
CA ARG A 172 -3.13 3.82 35.06
C ARG A 172 -3.74 3.99 33.68
N ALA A 173 -3.89 2.88 32.95
CA ALA A 173 -4.55 2.86 31.65
C ALA A 173 -6.04 3.20 31.77
N ILE A 174 -6.73 2.62 32.77
CA ILE A 174 -8.16 2.87 33.04
C ILE A 174 -8.38 4.29 33.55
N ASP A 175 -7.54 4.81 34.46
CA ASP A 175 -7.65 6.20 34.93
C ASP A 175 -7.42 7.21 33.79
N SER A 176 -6.48 6.92 32.88
CA SER A 176 -6.25 7.76 31.69
C SER A 176 -7.43 7.71 30.73
N PHE A 177 -8.09 6.57 30.60
CA PHE A 177 -9.28 6.38 29.76
C PHE A 177 -10.53 7.05 30.36
N ILE A 178 -10.74 6.91 31.67
CA ILE A 178 -11.82 7.62 32.40
C ILE A 178 -11.61 9.13 32.35
N THR A 179 -10.35 9.59 32.41
CA THR A 179 -10.00 11.01 32.26
C THR A 179 -10.24 11.52 30.84
N ALA A 180 -10.06 10.67 29.82
CA ALA A 180 -10.36 10.99 28.43
C ALA A 180 -11.88 11.02 28.15
N ILE A 181 -12.63 10.04 28.67
CA ILE A 181 -14.10 9.95 28.50
C ILE A 181 -14.82 11.06 29.24
N ARG A 182 -14.38 11.42 30.45
CA ARG A 182 -15.03 12.50 31.21
C ARG A 182 -14.91 13.86 30.55
N GLY A 183 -14.01 14.02 29.57
CA GLY A 183 -13.60 15.32 29.07
C GLY A 183 -12.97 16.13 30.20
N LYS A 184 -11.80 16.73 29.97
CA LYS A 184 -11.40 17.81 30.88
C LYS A 184 -12.48 18.88 30.77
N PRO A 185 -13.11 19.33 31.88
CA PRO A 185 -13.86 20.58 31.82
C PRO A 185 -12.90 21.62 31.26
N LYS A 186 -13.28 22.22 30.13
CA LYS A 186 -12.51 23.27 29.47
C LYS A 186 -12.17 24.27 30.56
N ALA A 187 -10.90 24.34 30.97
CA ALA A 187 -10.49 25.32 31.95
C ALA A 187 -10.86 26.68 31.33
N GLU A 188 -11.85 27.36 31.90
CA GLU A 188 -12.19 28.73 31.55
C GLU A 188 -10.92 29.56 31.73
N GLY A 189 -10.24 29.84 30.61
CA GLY A 189 -8.93 30.48 30.62
C GLY A 189 -7.82 29.81 29.81
N SER A 190 -8.06 28.74 29.03
CA SER A 190 -7.08 28.38 27.99
C SER A 190 -7.00 29.53 26.99
N LYS A 191 -5.92 30.32 27.03
CA LYS A 191 -5.65 31.37 26.04
C LYS A 191 -5.87 30.78 24.65
N ALA A 192 -6.67 31.45 23.82
CA ALA A 192 -6.89 31.05 22.44
C ALA A 192 -5.53 30.77 21.77
N THR A 193 -5.41 29.63 21.09
CA THR A 193 -4.19 29.27 20.36
C THR A 193 -3.85 30.43 19.42
N PRO A 194 -2.66 31.03 19.52
CA PRO A 194 -2.31 32.16 18.67
C PRO A 194 -2.41 31.82 17.17
N ALA A 195 -2.83 32.76 16.32
CA ALA A 195 -3.06 32.54 14.89
C ALA A 195 -1.84 31.92 14.16
N HIS A 196 -0.62 32.39 14.45
CA HIS A 196 0.60 31.81 13.87
C HIS A 196 0.81 30.32 14.19
N ARG A 197 0.34 29.86 15.37
CA ARG A 197 0.43 28.46 15.76
C ARG A 197 -0.64 27.62 15.07
N GLN A 198 -1.86 28.14 14.92
CA GLN A 198 -2.90 27.50 14.13
C GLN A 198 -2.50 27.40 12.65
N ALA A 199 -1.96 28.47 12.07
CA ALA A 199 -1.45 28.48 10.69
C ALA A 199 -0.32 27.46 10.48
N ARG A 200 0.58 27.31 11.46
CA ARG A 200 1.58 26.25 11.46
C ARG A 200 0.94 24.86 11.45
N GLU A 201 -0.04 24.61 12.33
CA GLU A 201 -0.73 23.32 12.42
C GLU A 201 -1.45 22.97 11.10
N LEU A 202 -2.02 23.96 10.39
CA LEU A 202 -2.59 23.79 9.05
C LEU A 202 -1.54 23.35 8.02
N ILE A 203 -0.38 24.02 8.00
CA ILE A 203 0.71 23.66 7.08
C ILE A 203 1.27 22.27 7.39
N GLU A 204 1.49 21.94 8.66
CA GLU A 204 1.96 20.61 9.06
C GLU A 204 0.95 19.53 8.67
N THR A 205 -0.34 19.76 8.89
CA THR A 205 -1.42 18.85 8.48
C THR A 205 -1.44 18.64 6.97
N ALA A 206 -1.33 19.71 6.18
CA ALA A 206 -1.27 19.61 4.72
C ALA A 206 -0.01 18.85 4.25
N VAL A 207 1.16 19.11 4.85
CA VAL A 207 2.40 18.41 4.51
C VAL A 207 2.30 16.92 4.85
N PHE A 208 1.82 16.56 6.04
CA PHE A 208 1.65 15.14 6.41
C PHE A 208 0.56 14.46 5.58
N GLY A 209 -0.53 15.16 5.27
CA GLY A 209 -1.58 14.69 4.38
C GLY A 209 -1.04 14.40 2.98
N ALA A 210 -0.22 15.29 2.43
CA ALA A 210 0.40 15.10 1.12
C ALA A 210 1.35 13.90 1.09
N VAL A 211 2.18 13.71 2.12
CA VAL A 211 3.05 12.52 2.19
C VAL A 211 2.22 11.25 2.38
N GLY A 212 1.18 11.30 3.20
CA GLY A 212 0.24 10.19 3.35
C GLY A 212 -0.42 9.82 2.03
N ALA A 213 -0.85 10.81 1.25
CA ALA A 213 -1.41 10.59 -0.09
C ALA A 213 -0.41 9.90 -1.02
N VAL A 214 0.88 10.31 -1.01
CA VAL A 214 1.93 9.64 -1.78
C VAL A 214 2.15 8.20 -1.33
N LEU A 215 2.30 7.97 -0.03
CA LEU A 215 2.61 6.63 0.50
C LEU A 215 1.44 5.64 0.39
N ASN A 216 0.22 6.13 0.20
CA ASN A 216 -0.97 5.31 -0.01
C ASN A 216 -1.40 5.22 -1.47
N ASP A 217 -0.70 5.89 -2.40
CA ASP A 217 -1.03 5.83 -3.82
C ASP A 217 -0.69 4.45 -4.41
N PRO A 218 -1.60 3.80 -5.17
CA PRO A 218 -1.36 2.48 -5.77
C PRO A 218 -0.06 2.40 -6.59
N ALA A 219 0.33 3.48 -7.28
CA ALA A 219 1.57 3.51 -8.06
C ALA A 219 2.83 3.42 -7.20
N VAL A 220 2.72 3.64 -5.88
CA VAL A 220 3.80 3.53 -4.90
C VAL A 220 3.67 2.25 -4.09
N THR A 221 2.46 1.92 -3.60
CA THR A 221 2.22 0.80 -2.70
C THR A 221 2.38 -0.56 -3.39
N GLU A 222 1.88 -0.73 -4.62
CA GLU A 222 1.95 -2.03 -5.30
C GLU A 222 3.40 -2.44 -5.62
N PRO A 223 4.25 -1.57 -6.21
CA PRO A 223 5.66 -1.92 -6.39
C PRO A 223 6.41 -2.11 -5.06
N GLU A 224 6.10 -1.32 -4.03
CA GLU A 224 6.74 -1.51 -2.71
C GLU A 224 6.42 -2.89 -2.13
N ALA A 225 5.14 -3.26 -2.12
CA ALA A 225 4.64 -4.52 -1.59
C ALA A 225 5.27 -5.70 -2.33
N LEU A 226 5.29 -5.66 -3.68
CA LEU A 226 5.95 -6.64 -4.51
C LEU A 226 7.42 -6.83 -4.11
N TRP A 227 8.21 -5.76 -4.08
CA TRP A 227 9.64 -5.87 -3.78
C TRP A 227 9.92 -6.28 -2.32
N ARG A 228 9.04 -5.93 -1.37
CA ARG A 228 9.12 -6.44 0.00
C ARG A 228 8.77 -7.93 0.08
N GLY A 229 7.79 -8.39 -0.68
CA GLY A 229 7.43 -9.79 -0.82
C GLY A 229 8.59 -10.60 -1.39
N LEU A 230 9.20 -10.12 -2.48
CA LEU A 230 10.41 -10.74 -3.05
C LEU A 230 11.57 -10.76 -2.06
N LYS A 231 11.77 -9.68 -1.30
CA LYS A 231 12.80 -9.64 -0.25
C LYS A 231 12.56 -10.73 0.79
N LEU A 232 11.31 -10.94 1.20
CA LEU A 232 10.93 -11.99 2.14
C LEU A 232 11.21 -13.39 1.57
N VAL A 233 10.85 -13.65 0.30
CA VAL A 233 11.15 -14.93 -0.37
C VAL A 233 12.66 -15.18 -0.38
N VAL A 234 13.44 -14.20 -0.82
CA VAL A 234 14.91 -14.30 -0.91
C VAL A 234 15.58 -14.45 0.47
N ASP A 235 15.04 -13.83 1.51
CA ASP A 235 15.51 -14.03 2.88
C ASP A 235 15.28 -15.45 3.38
N GLN A 236 14.13 -16.06 3.03
CA GLN A 236 13.84 -17.46 3.36
C GLN A 236 14.69 -18.43 2.50
N ALA A 237 14.98 -18.07 1.26
CA ALA A 237 15.83 -18.81 0.33
C ALA A 237 17.33 -18.51 0.52
N GLY A 238 17.79 -18.16 1.73
CA GLY A 238 19.19 -17.83 1.99
C GLY A 238 20.17 -18.95 1.61
N SER A 239 21.47 -18.65 1.49
CA SER A 239 22.51 -19.51 0.86
C SER A 239 22.68 -20.95 1.36
N ARG A 240 22.05 -21.33 2.49
CA ARG A 240 22.06 -22.71 3.01
C ARG A 240 20.83 -23.53 2.60
N SER A 241 19.80 -22.90 2.05
CA SER A 241 18.53 -23.53 1.69
C SER A 241 18.66 -24.48 0.50
N ARG A 242 19.71 -24.34 -0.33
CA ARG A 242 19.83 -24.98 -1.65
C ARG A 242 18.59 -24.76 -2.51
N MET A 243 17.94 -23.61 -2.33
CA MET A 243 16.83 -23.13 -3.14
C MET A 243 17.36 -22.09 -4.13
N LEU A 244 17.02 -22.27 -5.39
CA LEU A 244 17.24 -21.29 -6.45
C LEU A 244 15.93 -20.53 -6.68
N VAL A 245 16.00 -19.21 -6.63
CA VAL A 245 14.89 -18.33 -6.99
C VAL A 245 15.29 -17.60 -8.26
N GLU A 246 14.62 -17.91 -9.36
CA GLU A 246 14.72 -17.18 -10.61
C GLU A 246 13.47 -16.31 -10.81
N ILE A 247 13.64 -15.17 -11.47
CA ILE A 247 12.54 -14.30 -11.86
C ILE A 247 12.56 -14.08 -13.36
N VAL A 248 11.38 -14.07 -13.97
CA VAL A 248 11.13 -13.52 -15.30
C VAL A 248 10.32 -12.24 -15.17
N ASP A 249 10.90 -11.12 -15.60
CA ASP A 249 10.21 -9.83 -15.67
C ASP A 249 9.32 -9.80 -16.92
N VAL A 250 8.05 -10.17 -16.77
CA VAL A 250 7.12 -10.37 -17.89
C VAL A 250 5.73 -9.84 -17.54
N ALA A 251 5.10 -9.14 -18.49
CA ALA A 251 3.72 -8.72 -18.33
C ALA A 251 2.79 -9.95 -18.20
N PRO A 252 1.60 -9.82 -17.60
CA PRO A 252 0.67 -10.95 -17.46
C PRO A 252 0.43 -11.71 -18.77
N ALA A 253 0.39 -10.99 -19.91
CA ALA A 253 0.24 -11.54 -21.27
C ALA A 253 1.34 -12.48 -21.73
N GLY A 254 2.55 -12.34 -21.18
CA GLY A 254 3.69 -13.18 -21.56
C GLY A 254 3.96 -14.34 -20.61
N ILE A 255 3.23 -14.49 -19.50
CA ILE A 255 3.53 -15.51 -18.48
C ILE A 255 3.52 -16.92 -19.09
N GLU A 256 2.47 -17.26 -19.84
CA GLU A 256 2.33 -18.57 -20.49
C GLU A 256 3.49 -18.84 -21.46
N ALA A 257 3.85 -17.85 -22.28
CA ALA A 257 4.98 -17.95 -23.20
C ALA A 257 6.30 -18.18 -22.47
N ALA A 258 6.56 -17.42 -21.40
CA ALA A 258 7.76 -17.57 -20.56
C ALA A 258 7.82 -18.94 -19.87
N MET A 259 6.68 -19.50 -19.45
CA MET A 259 6.62 -20.86 -18.92
C MET A 259 6.98 -21.88 -20.01
N ARG A 260 6.42 -21.75 -21.22
CA ARG A 260 6.71 -22.67 -22.33
C ARG A 260 8.17 -22.67 -22.74
N GLU A 261 8.86 -21.54 -22.66
CA GLU A 261 10.32 -21.47 -22.93
C GLU A 261 11.11 -22.41 -21.98
N CYS A 262 10.60 -22.72 -20.79
CA CYS A 262 11.23 -23.67 -19.88
C CYS A 262 11.15 -25.13 -20.37
N LEU A 263 10.32 -25.45 -21.37
CA LEU A 263 10.30 -26.78 -21.98
C LEU A 263 11.61 -27.08 -22.73
N ASP A 264 12.30 -26.04 -23.20
CA ASP A 264 13.59 -26.15 -23.88
C ASP A 264 14.76 -26.36 -22.90
N ASP A 265 14.56 -26.11 -21.60
CA ASP A 265 15.55 -26.41 -20.56
C ASP A 265 15.74 -27.93 -20.42
N GLU A 266 16.97 -28.35 -20.10
CA GLU A 266 17.26 -29.73 -19.73
C GLU A 266 16.34 -30.18 -18.59
N PRO A 267 15.78 -31.42 -18.60
CA PRO A 267 14.77 -31.83 -17.63
C PRO A 267 15.15 -31.63 -16.17
N MET A 268 16.44 -31.79 -15.82
CA MET A 268 16.96 -31.59 -14.47
C MET A 268 17.09 -30.12 -14.04
N ASN A 269 17.06 -29.19 -15.00
CA ASN A 269 17.21 -27.75 -14.78
C ASN A 269 15.86 -27.00 -14.86
N ARG A 270 14.77 -27.69 -15.18
CA ARG A 270 13.43 -27.10 -15.22
C ARG A 270 13.00 -26.64 -13.84
N PRO A 271 12.16 -25.60 -13.72
CA PRO A 271 11.61 -25.19 -12.44
C PRO A 271 10.76 -26.30 -11.80
N ASP A 272 10.88 -26.46 -10.49
CA ASP A 272 10.06 -27.37 -9.69
C ASP A 272 8.69 -26.77 -9.36
N ALA A 273 8.57 -25.44 -9.39
CA ALA A 273 7.32 -24.72 -9.18
C ALA A 273 7.36 -23.31 -9.80
N PHE A 274 6.19 -22.83 -10.21
CA PHE A 274 5.97 -21.50 -10.77
C PHE A 274 5.15 -20.63 -9.82
N PHE A 275 5.47 -19.35 -9.76
CA PHE A 275 4.75 -18.38 -8.91
C PHE A 275 4.46 -17.10 -9.69
N CYS A 276 3.19 -16.85 -9.99
CA CYS A 276 2.75 -15.62 -10.66
C CYS A 276 2.43 -14.56 -9.59
N PHE A 277 3.20 -13.47 -9.56
CA PHE A 277 2.99 -12.39 -8.59
C PHE A 277 2.16 -11.22 -9.13
N ASP A 278 1.88 -11.19 -10.44
CA ASP A 278 0.81 -10.35 -10.98
C ASP A 278 -0.57 -10.95 -10.67
N ARG A 279 -1.57 -10.08 -10.49
CA ARG A 279 -2.97 -10.51 -10.28
C ARG A 279 -3.57 -11.03 -11.59
N LEU A 280 -4.06 -12.26 -11.58
CA LEU A 280 -4.66 -12.94 -12.74
C LEU A 280 -6.16 -13.13 -12.51
N GLU A 281 -6.98 -12.25 -13.08
CA GLU A 281 -8.42 -12.18 -12.76
C GLU A 281 -9.31 -12.96 -13.75
N ASP A 282 -8.72 -13.56 -14.79
CA ASP A 282 -9.42 -14.28 -15.86
C ASP A 282 -9.26 -15.81 -15.73
N PRO A 283 -10.35 -16.58 -15.49
CA PRO A 283 -10.30 -18.04 -15.44
C PRO A 283 -9.78 -18.72 -16.71
N ALA A 284 -10.03 -18.15 -17.90
CA ALA A 284 -9.54 -18.76 -19.14
C ALA A 284 -8.02 -18.78 -19.18
N ARG A 285 -7.40 -17.67 -18.78
CA ARG A 285 -5.95 -17.56 -18.67
C ARG A 285 -5.37 -18.44 -17.56
N LEU A 286 -6.05 -18.53 -16.42
CA LEU A 286 -5.66 -19.45 -15.34
C LEU A 286 -5.66 -20.91 -15.85
N SER A 287 -6.61 -21.28 -16.71
CA SER A 287 -6.66 -22.59 -17.37
C SER A 287 -5.47 -22.82 -18.31
N GLU A 288 -5.12 -21.84 -19.15
CA GLU A 288 -3.96 -21.91 -20.06
C GLU A 288 -2.64 -22.08 -19.30
N ILE A 289 -2.48 -21.33 -18.22
CA ILE A 289 -1.32 -21.43 -17.32
C ILE A 289 -1.29 -22.79 -16.62
N ALA A 290 -2.43 -23.30 -16.15
CA ALA A 290 -2.54 -24.62 -15.54
C ALA A 290 -2.18 -25.76 -16.52
N SER A 291 -2.64 -25.66 -17.77
CA SER A 291 -2.31 -26.62 -18.84
C SER A 291 -0.80 -26.59 -19.15
N THR A 292 -0.19 -25.41 -19.18
CA THR A 292 1.26 -25.30 -19.39
C THR A 292 2.05 -25.88 -18.20
N ALA A 293 1.57 -25.67 -16.97
CA ALA A 293 2.13 -26.27 -15.76
C ALA A 293 2.05 -27.80 -15.77
N GLU A 294 0.97 -28.37 -16.30
CA GLU A 294 0.83 -29.82 -16.52
C GLU A 294 1.89 -30.36 -17.49
N ASP A 295 2.07 -29.72 -18.64
CA ASP A 295 3.08 -30.10 -19.64
C ASP A 295 4.51 -30.05 -19.08
N LEU A 296 4.76 -29.09 -18.18
CA LEU A 296 6.03 -28.93 -17.47
C LEU A 296 6.19 -29.87 -16.28
N HIS A 297 5.12 -30.55 -15.87
CA HIS A 297 5.04 -31.38 -14.65
C HIS A 297 5.48 -30.63 -13.37
N ALA A 298 5.16 -29.34 -13.28
CA ALA A 298 5.50 -28.51 -12.14
C ALA A 298 4.33 -27.58 -11.77
N PRO A 299 3.89 -27.56 -10.50
CA PRO A 299 2.73 -26.77 -10.08
C PRO A 299 2.95 -25.27 -10.23
N VAL A 300 1.86 -24.54 -10.43
CA VAL A 300 1.83 -23.08 -10.50
C VAL A 300 0.93 -22.51 -9.41
N VAL A 301 1.43 -21.48 -8.72
CA VAL A 301 0.68 -20.67 -7.76
C VAL A 301 0.40 -19.31 -8.38
N ALA A 302 -0.86 -18.90 -8.42
CA ALA A 302 -1.30 -17.63 -8.99
C ALA A 302 -2.09 -16.78 -7.99
N GLY A 303 -1.76 -15.49 -7.94
CA GLY A 303 -2.54 -14.49 -7.19
C GLY A 303 -3.78 -14.03 -7.96
N VAL A 304 -4.93 -13.94 -7.29
CA VAL A 304 -6.13 -13.23 -7.80
C VAL A 304 -6.37 -11.94 -7.01
N GLY A 305 -6.95 -10.94 -7.68
CA GLY A 305 -7.33 -9.65 -7.10
C GLY A 305 -8.79 -9.58 -6.66
N PRO A 306 -9.21 -8.44 -6.07
CA PRO A 306 -10.59 -8.21 -5.66
C PRO A 306 -11.60 -8.31 -6.82
N ARG A 307 -11.21 -7.96 -8.05
CA ARG A 307 -12.13 -8.02 -9.20
C ARG A 307 -12.45 -9.44 -9.62
N PHE A 308 -11.65 -10.42 -9.21
CA PHE A 308 -12.01 -11.83 -9.31
C PHE A 308 -13.27 -12.18 -8.50
N PHE A 309 -13.67 -11.33 -7.55
CA PHE A 309 -14.89 -11.47 -6.76
C PHE A 309 -15.96 -10.43 -7.13
N GLY A 310 -15.76 -9.69 -8.23
CA GLY A 310 -16.66 -8.63 -8.68
C GLY A 310 -16.59 -7.33 -7.87
N VAL A 311 -15.52 -7.11 -7.10
CA VAL A 311 -15.32 -5.90 -6.27
C VAL A 311 -14.00 -5.21 -6.59
N ASP A 312 -13.86 -3.92 -6.25
CA ASP A 312 -12.63 -3.17 -6.51
C ASP A 312 -11.62 -3.23 -5.36
N ASP A 313 -12.07 -3.51 -4.13
CA ASP A 313 -11.26 -3.47 -2.92
C ASP A 313 -11.23 -4.82 -2.18
N PHE A 314 -10.10 -5.14 -1.57
CA PHE A 314 -9.93 -6.38 -0.78
C PHE A 314 -10.90 -6.46 0.41
N GLU A 315 -11.18 -5.34 1.07
CA GLU A 315 -12.10 -5.27 2.21
C GLU A 315 -13.54 -5.65 1.83
N ALA A 316 -13.92 -5.45 0.55
CA ALA A 316 -15.25 -5.74 0.03
C ALA A 316 -15.46 -7.21 -0.36
N ILE A 317 -14.40 -8.03 -0.46
CA ILE A 317 -14.49 -9.44 -0.86
C ILE A 317 -15.34 -10.24 0.14
N VAL A 318 -15.07 -10.09 1.44
CA VAL A 318 -15.79 -10.85 2.49
C VAL A 318 -17.26 -10.45 2.57
N PRO A 319 -17.64 -9.16 2.57
CA PRO A 319 -19.03 -8.73 2.41
C PRO A 319 -19.71 -9.32 1.17
N ALA A 320 -19.10 -9.21 -0.01
CA ALA A 320 -19.67 -9.71 -1.26
C ALA A 320 -19.97 -11.22 -1.19
N LEU A 321 -19.02 -12.02 -0.70
CA LEU A 321 -19.20 -13.47 -0.52
C LEU A 321 -20.31 -13.82 0.49
N ARG A 322 -20.54 -12.98 1.49
CA ARG A 322 -21.63 -13.18 2.46
C ARG A 322 -22.99 -12.88 1.84
N GLU A 323 -23.08 -11.81 1.07
CA GLU A 323 -24.30 -11.39 0.38
C GLU A 323 -24.71 -12.37 -0.73
N ALA A 324 -23.74 -13.01 -1.38
CA ALA A 324 -23.98 -14.04 -2.39
C ALA A 324 -24.61 -15.33 -1.85
N LYS A 325 -24.68 -15.53 -0.53
CA LYS A 325 -25.27 -16.75 0.04
C LYS A 325 -26.74 -16.91 -0.35
N PRO A 326 -27.19 -18.14 -0.66
CA PRO A 326 -26.49 -19.42 -0.44
C PRO A 326 -25.48 -19.82 -1.53
N ASP A 327 -25.40 -19.09 -2.64
CA ASP A 327 -24.54 -19.44 -3.78
C ASP A 327 -23.34 -18.49 -3.92
N ALA A 328 -22.24 -18.84 -3.26
CA ALA A 328 -21.00 -18.05 -3.34
C ALA A 328 -20.42 -17.98 -4.76
N TYR A 329 -20.75 -18.91 -5.67
CA TYR A 329 -20.26 -18.86 -7.05
C TYR A 329 -20.86 -17.70 -7.85
N ALA A 330 -21.97 -17.12 -7.40
CA ALA A 330 -22.56 -15.95 -8.06
C ALA A 330 -21.63 -14.72 -8.09
N THR A 331 -20.64 -14.65 -7.20
CA THR A 331 -19.61 -13.58 -7.17
C THR A 331 -18.35 -13.91 -7.95
N LEU A 332 -18.21 -15.16 -8.41
CA LEU A 332 -17.01 -15.64 -9.09
C LEU A 332 -17.18 -15.49 -10.61
N PRO A 333 -16.10 -15.27 -11.36
CA PRO A 333 -16.15 -15.07 -12.80
C PRO A 333 -16.69 -16.30 -13.51
N GLU A 334 -17.28 -16.05 -14.68
CA GLU A 334 -17.68 -17.10 -15.62
C GLU A 334 -16.48 -18.00 -15.96
N GLY A 335 -16.73 -19.31 -16.09
CA GLY A 335 -15.70 -20.32 -16.34
C GLY A 335 -14.93 -20.78 -15.10
N TRP A 336 -15.01 -20.10 -13.95
CA TRP A 336 -14.38 -20.57 -12.72
C TRP A 336 -14.91 -21.95 -12.23
N PRO A 337 -16.23 -22.23 -12.23
CA PRO A 337 -16.73 -23.55 -11.87
C PRO A 337 -16.20 -24.66 -12.78
N ASP A 338 -16.08 -24.37 -14.09
CA ASP A 338 -15.60 -25.33 -15.09
C ASP A 338 -14.11 -25.61 -14.90
N LEU A 339 -13.28 -24.57 -14.72
CA LEU A 339 -11.87 -24.72 -14.41
C LEU A 339 -11.65 -25.60 -13.17
N ARG A 340 -12.45 -25.42 -12.11
CA ARG A 340 -12.31 -26.20 -10.87
C ARG A 340 -12.57 -27.70 -11.00
N VAL A 341 -13.31 -28.13 -12.01
CA VAL A 341 -13.59 -29.55 -12.26
C VAL A 341 -12.69 -30.13 -13.34
N ASP A 342 -11.98 -29.27 -14.10
CA ASP A 342 -11.01 -29.69 -15.09
C ASP A 342 -9.81 -30.40 -14.45
N GLU A 343 -9.21 -31.35 -15.16
CA GLU A 343 -8.05 -32.11 -14.69
C GLU A 343 -6.81 -31.22 -14.53
N VAL A 344 -6.64 -30.20 -15.39
CA VAL A 344 -5.49 -29.28 -15.34
C VAL A 344 -5.44 -28.49 -14.02
N SER A 345 -6.59 -28.29 -13.37
CA SER A 345 -6.67 -27.54 -12.11
C SER A 345 -5.85 -28.15 -10.96
N ARG A 346 -5.48 -29.42 -11.07
CA ARG A 346 -4.56 -30.09 -10.13
C ARG A 346 -3.19 -29.44 -10.07
N TRP A 347 -2.77 -28.78 -11.14
CA TRP A 347 -1.49 -28.10 -11.26
C TRP A 347 -1.56 -26.64 -10.82
N LEU A 348 -2.75 -26.11 -10.56
CA LEU A 348 -2.98 -24.71 -10.23
C LEU A 348 -3.42 -24.52 -8.78
N ALA A 349 -2.71 -23.68 -8.04
CA ALA A 349 -3.17 -23.13 -6.77
C ALA A 349 -3.47 -21.64 -6.93
N VAL A 350 -4.70 -21.24 -6.61
CA VAL A 350 -5.10 -19.83 -6.63
C VAL A 350 -5.12 -19.28 -5.21
N THR A 351 -4.46 -18.14 -5.01
CA THR A 351 -4.36 -17.45 -3.72
C THR A 351 -4.91 -16.04 -3.83
N VAL A 352 -5.56 -15.56 -2.77
CA VAL A 352 -5.92 -14.14 -2.63
C VAL A 352 -5.12 -13.59 -1.46
N ASN A 353 -4.40 -12.49 -1.67
CA ASN A 353 -3.66 -11.79 -0.63
C ASN A 353 -3.82 -10.30 -0.83
N ASP A 354 -4.08 -9.57 0.26
CA ASP A 354 -4.15 -8.11 0.29
C ASP A 354 -2.76 -7.45 0.43
N VAL A 355 -1.73 -8.26 0.68
CA VAL A 355 -0.32 -7.83 0.85
C VAL A 355 0.54 -8.18 -0.36
#